data_AF-A0A133VI82-F1
#
_entry.id   AF-A0A133VI82-F1
#
_cell.length_a   1.000
_cell.length_b   1.000
_cell.length_c   1.000
_cell.angle_alpha   90.00
_cell.angle_beta   90.00
_cell.angle_gamma   90.00
#
_symmetry.space_group_name_H-M   'P 1'
#
loop_
_entity.id
_entity.type
_entity.pdbx_description
1 polymer ?
#
loop_
_entity_poly.entity_id
_entity_poly.type
_entity_poly.pdbx_seq_one_letter_code
_entity_poly.pdbx_strand_id
1 'polypeptide(L)'
;MLLFVPLSAAAGKTFIEDGKLDIQKLRKNFGQIMKSTTSQDGLNTCKAIQTAMGIEPTETKSQDTTWLGKVKDCGLNLADENLGEKLKKRDISLYDLMETSSKWDGIARELTTRMKVSFETGFPALKRVYKEIQDINIAVVHTFLEILSKHPDTFIARKVGLEATNNVAEAVEIGMKKSRKVSSRADRILQAGGLKTERGKEKLEKLDEDLHKENGKLNPGTTADLTASSTMIAILDGLKY
;
A
#
# COMPACT_ATOMS: atom_id res chain seq x y z
N MET A 1 6.37 3.17 4.95
CA MET A 1 7.58 2.45 5.43
C MET A 1 7.71 1.05 4.82
N LEU A 2 6.67 0.20 4.92
CA LEU A 2 6.73 -1.23 4.49
C LEU A 2 7.16 -1.45 3.04
N LEU A 3 6.75 -0.59 2.10
CA LEU A 3 7.15 -0.70 0.69
C LEU A 3 8.58 -0.20 0.42
N PHE A 4 9.05 0.79 1.19
CA PHE A 4 10.30 1.50 0.91
C PHE A 4 11.54 0.72 1.34
N VAL A 5 11.47 0.02 2.47
CA VAL A 5 12.60 -0.75 3.01
C VAL A 5 13.06 -1.85 2.03
N PRO A 6 12.19 -2.79 1.58
CA PRO A 6 12.58 -3.80 0.60
C PRO A 6 12.95 -3.19 -0.75
N LEU A 7 12.33 -2.09 -1.16
CA LEU A 7 12.70 -1.38 -2.40
C LEU A 7 14.09 -0.76 -2.32
N SER A 8 14.47 -0.19 -1.17
CA SER A 8 15.81 0.36 -0.93
C SER A 8 16.87 -0.74 -0.93
N ALA A 9 16.59 -1.87 -0.27
CA ALA A 9 17.48 -3.03 -0.32
C ALA A 9 17.63 -3.58 -1.75
N ALA A 10 16.53 -3.60 -2.53
CA ALA A 10 16.53 -4.01 -3.93
C ALA A 10 17.36 -3.08 -4.81
N ALA A 11 17.27 -1.77 -4.58
CA ALA A 11 18.08 -0.78 -5.27
C ALA A 11 19.58 -0.99 -4.99
N GLY A 12 19.96 -1.18 -3.72
CA GLY A 12 21.35 -1.46 -3.35
C GLY A 12 21.89 -2.73 -4.03
N LYS A 13 21.14 -3.84 -3.96
CA LYS A 13 21.50 -5.09 -4.64
C LYS A 13 21.67 -4.90 -6.15
N THR A 14 20.70 -4.25 -6.80
CA THR A 14 20.73 -4.00 -8.25
C THR A 14 21.94 -3.16 -8.66
N PHE A 15 22.26 -2.13 -7.88
CA PHE A 15 23.41 -1.27 -8.15
C PHE A 15 24.73 -2.03 -8.06
N ILE A 16 24.91 -2.86 -7.03
CA ILE A 16 26.14 -3.65 -6.84
C ILE A 16 26.31 -4.72 -7.94
N GLU A 17 25.23 -5.35 -8.38
CA GLU A 17 25.31 -6.42 -9.39
C GLU A 17 25.51 -5.91 -10.81
N ASP A 18 24.92 -4.75 -11.15
CA ASP A 18 24.85 -4.29 -12.53
C ASP A 18 25.63 -2.99 -12.79
N GLY A 19 26.15 -2.33 -11.75
CA GLY A 19 26.80 -1.01 -11.82
C GLY A 19 25.86 0.14 -12.18
N LYS A 20 24.56 -0.13 -12.38
CA LYS A 20 23.51 0.84 -12.69
C LYS A 20 22.15 0.37 -12.20
N LEU A 21 21.22 1.30 -11.99
CA LEU A 21 19.84 0.98 -11.64
C LEU A 21 19.01 0.79 -12.91
N ASP A 22 18.78 -0.47 -13.28
CA ASP A 22 17.79 -0.85 -14.29
C ASP A 22 16.46 -1.22 -13.61
N ILE A 23 15.36 -0.64 -14.06
CA ILE A 23 14.04 -0.79 -13.41
C ILE A 23 13.48 -2.21 -13.51
N GLN A 24 13.76 -2.96 -14.58
CA GLN A 24 13.31 -4.35 -14.69
C GLN A 24 14.09 -5.24 -13.72
N LYS A 25 15.41 -5.01 -13.61
CA LYS A 25 16.26 -5.72 -12.65
C LYS A 25 15.94 -5.34 -11.21
N LEU A 26 15.66 -4.06 -10.93
CA LEU A 26 15.18 -3.59 -9.64
C LEU A 26 13.93 -4.34 -9.19
N ARG A 27 12.92 -4.45 -10.06
CA ARG A 27 11.68 -5.18 -9.78
C ARG A 27 11.93 -6.68 -9.56
N LYS A 28 12.84 -7.28 -10.33
CA LYS A 28 13.26 -8.68 -10.14
C LYS A 28 13.92 -8.87 -8.77
N ASN A 29 14.88 -8.02 -8.42
CA ASN A 29 15.63 -8.07 -7.17
C ASN A 29 14.74 -7.79 -5.96
N PHE A 30 13.75 -6.91 -6.08
CA PHE A 30 12.71 -6.73 -5.06
C PHE A 30 12.00 -8.06 -4.75
N GLY A 31 11.57 -8.78 -5.79
CA GLY A 31 10.94 -10.08 -5.61
C GLY A 31 11.85 -11.13 -4.96
N GLN A 32 13.16 -11.11 -5.28
CA GLN A 32 14.13 -11.98 -4.62
C GLN A 32 14.31 -11.64 -3.15
N ILE A 33 14.42 -10.36 -2.80
CA ILE A 33 14.55 -9.90 -1.43
C ILE A 33 13.35 -10.32 -0.60
N MET A 34 12.14 -10.04 -1.09
CA MET A 34 10.93 -10.44 -0.38
C MET A 34 10.87 -11.95 -0.15
N LYS A 35 11.16 -12.76 -1.17
CA LYS A 35 11.21 -14.23 -1.04
C LYS A 35 12.34 -14.76 -0.16
N SER A 36 13.36 -13.96 0.12
CA SER A 36 14.50 -14.32 0.98
C SER A 36 14.32 -13.86 2.43
N THR A 37 13.17 -13.25 2.75
CA THR A 37 12.86 -12.84 4.12
C THR A 37 12.71 -14.05 5.03
N THR A 38 12.93 -13.81 6.31
CA THR A 38 12.90 -14.84 7.36
C THR A 38 11.80 -14.56 8.38
N SER A 39 11.59 -15.48 9.32
CA SER A 39 10.71 -15.25 10.47
C SER A 39 11.12 -14.05 11.33
N GLN A 40 12.40 -13.69 11.34
CA GLN A 40 12.87 -12.50 12.07
C GLN A 40 12.40 -11.21 11.40
N ASP A 41 12.40 -11.14 10.06
CA ASP A 41 11.85 -10.01 9.31
C ASP A 41 10.35 -9.87 9.54
N GLY A 42 9.64 -11.01 9.57
CA GLY A 42 8.23 -11.08 9.93
C GLY A 42 7.97 -10.50 11.32
N LEU A 43 8.71 -10.97 12.32
CA LEU A 43 8.59 -10.50 13.71
C LEU A 43 8.89 -9.01 13.85
N ASN A 44 9.97 -8.53 13.24
CA ASN A 44 10.34 -7.11 13.28
C ASN A 44 9.27 -6.23 12.62
N THR A 45 8.69 -6.70 11.52
CA THR A 45 7.58 -6.02 10.85
C THR A 45 6.34 -5.96 11.74
N CYS A 46 5.96 -7.07 12.36
CA CYS A 46 4.85 -7.10 13.31
C CYS A 46 5.05 -6.13 14.48
N LYS A 47 6.26 -6.10 15.06
CA LYS A 47 6.63 -5.15 16.11
C LYS A 47 6.53 -3.71 15.65
N ALA A 48 7.06 -3.38 14.47
CA ALA A 48 6.98 -2.04 13.91
C ALA A 48 5.53 -1.58 13.69
N ILE A 49 4.64 -2.49 13.26
CA ILE A 49 3.21 -2.21 13.14
C ILE A 49 2.59 -1.95 14.51
N GLN A 50 2.89 -2.76 15.52
CA GLN A 50 2.39 -2.55 16.89
C GLN A 50 2.82 -1.19 17.46
N THR A 51 4.09 -0.82 17.31
CA THR A 51 4.61 0.47 17.73
C THR A 51 3.92 1.62 17.00
N ALA A 52 3.77 1.53 15.67
CA ALA A 52 3.10 2.56 14.88
C ALA A 52 1.61 2.74 15.27
N MET A 53 1.00 1.71 15.83
CA MET A 53 -0.38 1.73 16.33
C MET A 53 -0.49 2.16 17.80
N GLY A 54 0.62 2.40 18.50
CA GLY A 54 0.62 2.75 19.92
C GLY A 54 0.17 1.60 20.83
N ILE A 55 0.35 0.35 20.40
CA ILE A 55 0.04 -0.83 21.24
C ILE A 55 1.23 -1.06 22.17
N GLU A 56 1.10 -0.70 23.45
CA GLU A 56 2.10 -1.02 24.46
C GLU A 56 1.96 -2.47 24.99
N PRO A 57 3.06 -3.14 25.39
CA PRO A 57 3.03 -4.53 25.87
C PRO A 57 2.36 -4.72 27.23
N THR A 58 2.00 -3.63 27.90
CA THR A 58 1.53 -3.64 29.29
C THR A 58 0.21 -2.90 29.36
N GLU A 59 -0.90 -3.61 29.15
CA GLU A 59 -2.02 -3.62 30.08
C GLU A 59 -3.16 -4.51 29.57
N THR A 60 -3.66 -5.28 30.52
CA THR A 60 -4.80 -6.19 30.42
C THR A 60 -6.03 -5.56 29.77
N LYS A 61 -6.51 -6.24 28.72
CA LYS A 61 -7.90 -6.31 28.24
C LYS A 61 -8.55 -4.99 27.78
N SER A 62 -8.80 -4.90 26.48
CA SER A 62 -10.17 -5.02 25.94
C SER A 62 -10.21 -4.97 24.41
N GLN A 63 -10.93 -5.93 23.85
CA GLN A 63 -11.55 -5.95 22.51
C GLN A 63 -10.67 -5.95 21.26
N ASP A 64 -10.64 -7.12 20.61
CA ASP A 64 -10.55 -7.29 19.16
C ASP A 64 -9.48 -6.45 18.43
N THR A 65 -8.20 -6.64 18.77
CA THR A 65 -7.06 -6.24 17.94
C THR A 65 -6.92 -7.12 16.68
N THR A 66 -8.06 -7.42 16.05
CA THR A 66 -8.24 -8.30 14.89
C THR A 66 -8.06 -7.54 13.58
N TRP A 67 -7.25 -6.47 13.56
CA TRP A 67 -7.20 -5.54 12.43
C TRP A 67 -6.35 -6.00 11.25
N LEU A 68 -5.42 -6.93 11.48
CA LEU A 68 -4.78 -7.71 10.40
C LEU A 68 -5.65 -8.90 9.95
N GLY A 69 -6.85 -9.02 10.52
CA GLY A 69 -7.68 -10.20 10.46
C GLY A 69 -7.16 -11.23 11.45
N LYS A 70 -8.04 -12.09 11.96
CA LYS A 70 -7.57 -13.42 12.32
C LYS A 70 -7.02 -13.97 11.02
N VAL A 71 -5.70 -14.17 10.95
CA VAL A 71 -5.07 -14.92 9.87
C VAL A 71 -5.60 -16.35 10.04
N LYS A 72 -6.83 -16.62 9.58
CA LYS A 72 -7.54 -17.89 9.81
C LYS A 72 -6.74 -19.06 9.25
N ASP A 73 -5.91 -18.80 8.25
CA ASP A 73 -5.06 -19.80 7.60
C ASP A 73 -3.73 -20.06 8.36
N CYS A 74 -3.29 -19.18 9.27
CA CYS A 74 -2.07 -19.39 10.07
C CYS A 74 -2.31 -19.43 11.60
N GLY A 75 -3.47 -19.01 12.11
CA GLY A 75 -3.77 -18.97 13.54
C GLY A 75 -2.86 -18.03 14.34
N LEU A 76 -2.28 -17.01 13.70
CA LEU A 76 -1.39 -16.04 14.33
C LEU A 76 -2.16 -14.75 14.62
N ASN A 77 -2.11 -14.31 15.88
CA ASN A 77 -2.57 -12.99 16.27
C ASN A 77 -1.34 -12.12 16.56
N LEU A 78 -1.32 -10.89 16.04
CA LEU A 78 -0.25 -9.95 16.36
C LEU A 78 -0.10 -9.72 17.86
N ALA A 79 -1.21 -9.75 18.59
CA ALA A 79 -1.22 -9.54 20.04
C ALA A 79 -0.73 -10.77 20.83
N ASP A 80 -0.34 -11.86 20.17
CA ASP A 80 0.23 -13.02 20.86
C ASP A 80 1.63 -12.69 21.38
N GLU A 81 1.83 -12.76 22.71
CA GLU A 81 3.16 -12.64 23.34
C GLU A 81 4.17 -13.64 22.75
N ASN A 82 3.68 -14.82 22.35
CA ASN A 82 4.48 -15.91 21.75
C ASN A 82 4.57 -15.84 20.21
N LEU A 83 4.21 -14.72 19.58
CA LEU A 83 4.23 -14.59 18.11
C LEU A 83 5.61 -14.93 17.52
N GLY A 84 6.69 -14.47 18.16
CA GLY A 84 8.06 -14.75 17.72
C GLY A 84 8.40 -16.24 17.73
N GLU A 85 7.99 -16.98 18.78
CA GLU A 85 8.18 -18.43 18.82
C GLU A 85 7.34 -19.16 17.79
N LYS A 86 6.07 -18.74 17.60
CA LYS A 86 5.18 -19.37 16.62
C LYS A 86 5.68 -19.20 15.20
N LEU A 87 6.19 -18.01 14.85
CA LEU A 87 6.79 -17.74 13.55
C LEU A 87 8.03 -18.61 13.33
N LYS A 88 8.93 -18.64 14.32
CA LYS A 88 10.18 -19.41 14.24
C LYS A 88 9.95 -20.92 14.19
N LYS A 89 9.02 -21.46 14.98
CA LYS A 89 8.71 -22.90 15.01
C LYS A 89 8.10 -23.39 13.69
N ARG A 90 7.41 -22.52 12.96
CA ARG A 90 6.74 -22.84 11.69
C ARG A 90 7.49 -22.35 10.45
N ASP A 91 8.66 -21.74 10.64
CA ASP A 91 9.49 -21.16 9.58
C ASP A 91 8.71 -20.20 8.65
N ILE A 92 7.81 -19.41 9.24
CA ILE A 92 6.96 -18.47 8.48
C ILE A 92 7.77 -17.21 8.22
N SER A 93 8.02 -16.87 6.96
CA SER A 93 8.72 -15.66 6.55
C SER A 93 7.82 -14.42 6.54
N LEU A 94 8.41 -13.22 6.37
CA LEU A 94 7.63 -12.01 6.09
C LEU A 94 6.81 -12.16 4.79
N TYR A 95 7.38 -12.80 3.76
CA TYR A 95 6.68 -13.05 2.51
C TYR A 95 5.40 -13.86 2.73
N ASP A 96 5.46 -14.95 3.51
CA ASP A 96 4.32 -15.83 3.77
C ASP A 96 3.20 -15.10 4.54
N LEU A 97 3.58 -14.25 5.50
CA LEU A 97 2.64 -13.38 6.22
C LEU A 97 1.90 -12.42 5.28
N MET A 98 2.65 -11.77 4.38
CA MET A 98 2.08 -10.87 3.39
C MET A 98 1.24 -11.61 2.36
N GLU A 99 1.65 -12.82 1.95
CA GLU A 99 0.91 -13.63 0.99
C GLU A 99 -0.47 -13.99 1.54
N THR A 100 -0.55 -14.35 2.82
CA THR A 100 -1.81 -14.69 3.47
C THR A 100 -2.82 -13.53 3.48
N SER A 101 -2.34 -12.29 3.60
CA SER A 101 -3.17 -11.08 3.66
C SER A 101 -3.36 -10.38 2.32
N SER A 102 -2.64 -10.80 1.27
CA SER A 102 -2.62 -10.17 -0.06
C SER A 102 -3.99 -10.08 -0.76
N LYS A 103 -4.93 -10.94 -0.37
CA LYS A 103 -6.29 -10.95 -0.92
C LYS A 103 -7.10 -9.73 -0.50
N TRP A 104 -6.85 -9.18 0.69
CA TRP A 104 -7.64 -8.08 1.26
C TRP A 104 -6.81 -6.85 1.64
N ASP A 105 -5.48 -6.95 1.71
CA ASP A 105 -4.59 -5.82 1.97
C ASP A 105 -3.74 -5.48 0.73
N GLY A 106 -3.89 -4.26 0.22
CA GLY A 106 -3.21 -3.80 -0.98
C GLY A 106 -1.69 -3.64 -0.81
N ILE A 107 -1.20 -3.35 0.40
CA ILE A 107 0.24 -3.26 0.68
C ILE A 107 0.85 -4.65 0.69
N ALA A 108 0.18 -5.60 1.35
CA ALA A 108 0.60 -7.01 1.35
C ALA A 108 0.62 -7.59 -0.08
N ARG A 109 -0.37 -7.20 -0.90
CA ARG A 109 -0.40 -7.56 -2.32
C ARG A 109 0.79 -6.99 -3.10
N GLU A 110 1.20 -5.74 -2.88
CA GLU A 110 2.40 -5.21 -3.54
C GLU A 110 3.67 -5.94 -3.12
N LEU A 111 3.82 -6.23 -1.83
CA LEU A 111 4.98 -6.94 -1.30
C LEU A 111 5.13 -8.35 -1.91
N THR A 112 4.01 -9.03 -2.19
CA THR A 112 4.00 -10.39 -2.74
C THR A 112 4.00 -10.43 -4.28
N THR A 113 3.50 -9.39 -4.93
CA THR A 113 3.41 -9.31 -6.41
C THR A 113 4.52 -8.47 -7.06
N ARG A 114 5.60 -8.19 -6.31
CA ARG A 114 6.76 -7.40 -6.77
C ARG A 114 6.35 -5.99 -7.20
N MET A 115 5.56 -5.36 -6.34
CA MET A 115 5.03 -4.00 -6.48
C MET A 115 4.33 -3.76 -7.82
N LYS A 116 3.38 -4.65 -8.15
CA LYS A 116 2.73 -4.67 -9.46
C LYS A 116 2.09 -3.32 -9.78
N VAL A 117 1.31 -2.75 -8.87
CA VAL A 117 0.62 -1.48 -9.10
C VAL A 117 1.62 -0.34 -9.22
N SER A 118 2.63 -0.29 -8.36
CA SER A 118 3.62 0.79 -8.40
C SER A 118 4.46 0.76 -9.68
N PHE A 119 4.90 -0.42 -10.16
CA PHE A 119 5.69 -0.53 -11.41
C PHE A 119 4.84 -0.44 -12.70
N GLU A 120 3.61 -0.95 -12.70
CA GLU A 120 2.81 -1.07 -13.94
C GLU A 120 1.77 0.04 -14.10
N THR A 121 1.37 0.70 -13.01
CA THR A 121 0.37 1.79 -13.06
C THR A 121 0.99 3.11 -12.62
N GLY A 122 1.52 3.18 -11.40
CA GLY A 122 1.91 4.47 -10.83
C GLY A 122 3.17 5.06 -11.47
N PHE A 123 4.26 4.31 -11.55
CA PHE A 123 5.51 4.76 -12.16
C PHE A 123 5.33 5.22 -13.62
N PRO A 124 4.65 4.45 -14.49
CA PRO A 124 4.38 4.90 -15.86
C PRO A 124 3.51 6.14 -15.93
N ALA A 125 2.46 6.24 -15.08
CA ALA A 125 1.60 7.42 -15.02
C ALA A 125 2.40 8.68 -14.64
N LEU A 126 3.24 8.59 -13.61
CA LEU A 126 4.07 9.69 -13.14
C LEU A 126 5.00 10.20 -14.23
N LYS A 127 5.76 9.29 -14.87
CA LYS A 127 6.67 9.67 -15.97
C LYS A 127 5.93 10.28 -17.16
N ARG A 128 4.78 9.71 -17.52
CA ARG A 128 3.96 10.20 -18.64
C ARG A 128 3.46 11.62 -18.38
N VAL A 129 2.86 11.87 -17.22
CA VAL A 129 2.30 13.19 -16.88
C VAL A 129 3.41 14.23 -16.68
N TYR A 130 4.50 13.86 -15.99
CA TYR A 130 5.63 14.78 -15.80
C TYR A 130 6.27 15.17 -17.13
N LYS A 131 6.46 14.22 -18.05
CA LYS A 131 6.99 14.51 -19.39
C LYS A 131 6.12 15.52 -20.16
N GLU A 132 4.80 15.43 -19.99
CA GLU A 132 3.82 16.29 -20.67
C GLU A 132 3.74 17.70 -20.05
N ILE A 133 3.72 17.80 -18.72
CA ILE A 133 3.38 19.04 -18.01
C ILE A 133 4.60 19.76 -17.39
N GLN A 134 5.69 19.03 -17.14
CA GLN A 134 6.89 19.52 -16.44
C GLN A 134 6.60 20.08 -15.03
N ASP A 135 5.53 19.59 -14.38
CA ASP A 135 5.17 19.92 -13.00
C ASP A 135 5.04 18.63 -12.18
N ILE A 136 5.90 18.46 -11.17
CA ILE A 136 5.92 17.27 -10.33
C ILE A 136 4.67 17.14 -9.45
N ASN A 137 4.11 18.25 -8.96
CA ASN A 137 2.93 18.22 -8.11
C ASN A 137 1.72 17.74 -8.92
N ILE A 138 1.57 18.26 -10.14
CA ILE A 138 0.52 17.78 -11.07
C ILE A 138 0.74 16.30 -11.39
N ALA A 139 1.97 15.89 -11.68
CA ALA A 139 2.29 14.50 -12.00
C ALA A 139 1.96 13.54 -10.84
N VAL A 140 2.31 13.91 -9.60
CA VAL A 140 2.03 13.10 -8.41
C VAL A 140 0.52 13.00 -8.15
N VAL A 141 -0.22 14.10 -8.26
CA VAL A 141 -1.69 14.08 -8.07
C VAL A 141 -2.38 13.25 -9.15
N HIS A 142 -1.97 13.39 -10.42
CA HIS A 142 -2.52 12.56 -11.50
C HIS A 142 -2.18 11.07 -11.31
N THR A 143 -0.98 10.77 -10.82
CA THR A 143 -0.56 9.40 -10.50
C THR A 143 -1.46 8.81 -9.41
N PHE A 144 -1.70 9.57 -8.34
CA PHE A 144 -2.61 9.17 -7.27
C PHE A 144 -4.03 8.89 -7.81
N LEU A 145 -4.58 9.79 -8.62
CA LEU A 145 -5.91 9.62 -9.21
C LEU A 145 -5.98 8.42 -10.14
N GLU A 146 -4.93 8.15 -10.93
CA GLU A 146 -4.87 7.03 -11.85
C GLU A 146 -4.75 5.68 -11.13
N ILE A 147 -4.01 5.63 -10.03
CA ILE A 147 -3.98 4.45 -9.15
C ILE A 147 -5.37 4.25 -8.54
N LEU A 148 -5.94 5.29 -7.93
CA LEU A 148 -7.23 5.22 -7.22
C LEU A 148 -8.38 4.82 -8.15
N SER A 149 -8.38 5.30 -9.39
CA SER A 149 -9.44 4.98 -10.37
C SER A 149 -9.42 3.52 -10.82
N LYS A 150 -8.23 2.92 -10.94
CA LYS A 150 -8.02 1.54 -11.42
C LYS A 150 -8.03 0.51 -10.29
N HIS A 151 -7.55 0.89 -9.11
CA HIS A 151 -7.33 0.01 -7.97
C HIS A 151 -8.08 0.55 -6.75
N PRO A 152 -9.29 0.05 -6.45
CA PRO A 152 -10.04 0.45 -5.26
C PRO A 152 -9.22 0.28 -3.98
N ASP A 153 -9.21 1.33 -3.18
CA ASP A 153 -8.40 1.43 -1.97
C ASP A 153 -8.89 0.46 -0.88
N THR A 154 -7.99 -0.43 -0.44
CA THR A 154 -8.27 -1.45 0.58
C THR A 154 -8.34 -0.86 1.98
N PHE A 155 -7.71 0.28 2.24
CA PHE A 155 -7.78 0.96 3.54
C PHE A 155 -9.17 1.55 3.76
N ILE A 156 -9.75 2.19 2.74
CA ILE A 156 -11.16 2.62 2.75
C ILE A 156 -12.08 1.42 2.97
N ALA A 157 -11.90 0.36 2.17
CA ALA A 157 -12.76 -0.81 2.25
C ALA A 157 -12.74 -1.44 3.65
N ARG A 158 -11.54 -1.61 4.22
CA ARG A 158 -11.37 -2.13 5.58
C ARG A 158 -12.04 -1.24 6.62
N LYS A 159 -11.79 0.08 6.62
CA LYS A 159 -12.37 1.01 7.59
C LYS A 159 -13.90 1.01 7.55
N VAL A 160 -14.48 1.01 6.35
CA VAL A 160 -15.93 1.02 6.17
C VAL A 160 -16.55 -0.31 6.62
N GLY A 161 -15.96 -1.44 6.23
CA GLY A 161 -16.54 -2.75 6.54
C GLY A 161 -16.35 -3.19 7.99
N LEU A 162 -15.32 -2.71 8.68
CA LEU A 162 -15.09 -3.03 10.09
C LEU A 162 -16.18 -2.48 11.02
N GLU A 163 -17.03 -1.56 10.55
CA GLU A 163 -18.24 -1.14 11.28
C GLU A 163 -19.34 -2.21 11.28
N ALA A 164 -19.28 -3.16 10.35
CA ALA A 164 -20.29 -4.20 10.16
C ALA A 164 -19.83 -5.59 10.61
N THR A 165 -18.52 -5.87 10.63
CA THR A 165 -17.96 -7.18 10.99
C THR A 165 -16.55 -7.03 11.57
N ASN A 166 -16.20 -7.91 12.51
CA ASN A 166 -14.84 -7.97 13.08
C ASN A 166 -13.89 -8.86 12.24
N ASN A 167 -14.38 -9.45 11.14
CA ASN A 167 -13.56 -10.22 10.22
C ASN A 167 -13.03 -9.33 9.09
N VAL A 168 -11.71 -9.14 8.99
CA VAL A 168 -11.11 -8.22 8.03
C VAL A 168 -11.34 -8.59 6.57
N ALA A 169 -11.32 -9.89 6.23
CA ALA A 169 -11.56 -10.30 4.85
C ALA A 169 -12.98 -9.95 4.40
N GLU A 170 -13.95 -10.21 5.27
CA GLU A 170 -15.36 -9.87 5.06
C GLU A 170 -15.58 -8.35 5.08
N ALA A 171 -14.93 -7.63 6.00
CA ALA A 171 -14.98 -6.17 6.07
C ALA A 171 -14.51 -5.54 4.76
N VAL A 172 -13.39 -6.00 4.21
CA VAL A 172 -12.89 -5.48 2.92
C VAL A 172 -13.89 -5.75 1.81
N GLU A 173 -14.53 -6.92 1.77
CA GLU A 173 -15.56 -7.22 0.77
C GLU A 173 -16.77 -6.28 0.89
N ILE A 174 -17.30 -6.08 2.10
CA ILE A 174 -18.42 -5.18 2.38
C ILE A 174 -18.08 -3.72 2.00
N GLY A 175 -16.94 -3.22 2.47
CA GLY A 175 -16.51 -1.85 2.23
C GLY A 175 -16.04 -1.59 0.80
N MET A 176 -15.76 -2.64 0.01
CA MET A 176 -15.28 -2.51 -1.37
C MET A 176 -16.26 -1.72 -2.24
N LYS A 177 -17.57 -1.82 -1.98
CA LYS A 177 -18.59 -1.04 -2.70
C LYS A 177 -18.38 0.47 -2.53
N LYS A 178 -18.07 0.93 -1.31
CA LYS A 178 -17.80 2.36 -1.03
C LYS A 178 -16.46 2.77 -1.63
N SER A 179 -15.43 1.93 -1.52
CA SER A 179 -14.12 2.16 -2.14
C SER A 179 -14.22 2.35 -3.66
N ARG A 180 -14.96 1.48 -4.37
CA ARG A 180 -15.23 1.62 -5.82
C ARG A 180 -15.97 2.90 -6.20
N LYS A 181 -16.83 3.44 -5.33
CA LYS A 181 -17.48 4.74 -5.57
C LYS A 181 -16.45 5.87 -5.56
N VAL A 182 -15.48 5.83 -4.65
CA VAL A 182 -14.37 6.78 -4.61
C VAL A 182 -13.51 6.65 -5.89
N SER A 183 -13.16 5.43 -6.30
CA SER A 183 -12.44 5.16 -7.56
C SER A 183 -13.16 5.74 -8.78
N SER A 184 -14.48 5.57 -8.89
CA SER A 184 -15.26 6.13 -9.99
C SER A 184 -15.25 7.65 -10.01
N ARG A 185 -15.19 8.32 -8.84
CA ARG A 185 -15.03 9.78 -8.79
C ARG A 185 -13.64 10.20 -9.25
N ALA A 186 -12.58 9.48 -8.86
CA ALA A 186 -11.22 9.72 -9.34
C ALA A 186 -11.13 9.59 -10.88
N ASP A 187 -11.76 8.57 -11.46
CA ASP A 187 -11.85 8.42 -12.92
C ASP A 187 -12.54 9.61 -13.60
N ARG A 188 -13.69 10.05 -13.06
CA ARG A 188 -14.42 11.23 -13.58
C ARG A 188 -13.67 12.55 -13.45
N ILE A 189 -12.72 12.64 -12.51
CA ILE A 189 -11.81 13.78 -12.37
C ILE A 189 -10.76 13.73 -13.48
N LEU A 190 -10.13 12.57 -13.72
CA LEU A 190 -9.18 12.38 -14.81
C LEU A 190 -9.81 12.65 -16.19
N GLN A 191 -11.02 12.14 -16.43
CA GLN A 191 -11.78 12.41 -17.67
C GLN A 191 -12.12 13.90 -17.85
N ALA A 192 -12.21 14.67 -16.76
CA ALA A 192 -12.41 16.11 -16.82
C ALA A 192 -11.10 16.89 -17.03
N GLY A 193 -9.94 16.21 -17.08
CA GLY A 193 -8.61 16.81 -17.23
C GLY A 193 -7.77 16.84 -15.94
N GLY A 194 -8.31 16.37 -14.81
CA GLY A 194 -7.64 16.46 -13.51
C GLY A 194 -7.18 17.88 -13.20
N LEU A 195 -5.99 18.04 -12.63
CA LEU A 195 -5.41 19.37 -12.37
C LEU A 195 -5.08 20.20 -13.63
N LYS A 196 -5.22 19.66 -14.84
CA LYS A 196 -4.90 20.37 -16.08
C LYS A 196 -6.01 21.34 -16.53
N THR A 197 -7.19 21.25 -15.93
CA THR A 197 -8.37 22.06 -16.30
C THR A 197 -9.05 22.57 -15.04
N GLU A 198 -9.69 23.74 -15.11
CA GLU A 198 -10.46 24.28 -13.98
C GLU A 198 -11.59 23.33 -13.55
N ARG A 199 -12.32 22.76 -14.51
CA ARG A 199 -13.37 21.76 -14.23
C ARG A 199 -12.83 20.54 -13.48
N GLY A 200 -11.62 20.08 -13.80
CA GLY A 200 -11.01 18.93 -13.13
C GLY A 200 -10.53 19.29 -11.72
N LYS A 201 -9.98 20.50 -11.52
CA LYS A 201 -9.62 21.05 -10.21
C LYS A 201 -10.83 21.17 -9.28
N GLU A 202 -11.91 21.80 -9.73
CA GLU A 202 -13.15 21.93 -8.96
C GLU A 202 -13.71 20.57 -8.51
N LYS A 203 -13.70 19.57 -9.41
CA LYS A 203 -14.14 18.21 -9.06
C LYS A 203 -13.22 17.53 -8.06
N LEU A 204 -11.92 17.79 -8.12
CA LEU A 204 -10.94 17.25 -7.19
C LEU A 204 -11.09 17.86 -5.80
N GLU A 205 -11.19 19.18 -5.71
CA GLU A 205 -11.46 19.90 -4.45
C GLU A 205 -12.74 19.39 -3.80
N LYS A 206 -13.82 19.25 -4.58
CA LYS A 206 -15.07 18.67 -4.08
C LYS A 206 -14.92 17.21 -3.63
N LEU A 207 -14.09 16.41 -4.28
CA LEU A 207 -13.80 15.06 -3.81
C LEU A 207 -13.07 15.11 -2.47
N ASP A 208 -12.02 15.92 -2.36
CA ASP A 208 -11.23 16.06 -1.14
C ASP A 208 -12.10 16.51 0.04
N GLU A 209 -12.93 17.54 -0.14
CA GLU A 209 -13.89 17.99 0.87
C GLU A 209 -14.86 16.89 1.31
N ASP A 210 -15.41 16.12 0.37
CA ASP A 210 -16.34 15.03 0.69
C ASP A 210 -15.67 13.89 1.43
N LEU A 211 -14.41 13.57 1.10
CA LEU A 211 -13.63 12.57 1.84
C LEU A 211 -13.26 13.07 3.23
N HIS A 212 -12.95 14.36 3.36
CA HIS A 212 -12.63 15.00 4.63
C HIS A 212 -13.83 15.00 5.60
N LYS A 213 -15.04 15.29 5.10
CA LYS A 213 -16.30 15.24 5.88
C LYS A 213 -16.59 13.86 6.49
N GLU A 214 -15.99 12.80 5.94
CA GLU A 214 -16.14 11.44 6.46
C GLU A 214 -15.13 11.13 7.58
N ASN A 215 -14.47 12.15 8.15
CA ASN A 215 -13.60 12.06 9.34
C ASN A 215 -12.53 10.96 9.22
N GLY A 216 -11.89 10.88 8.06
CA GLY A 216 -10.82 9.92 7.78
C GLY A 216 -11.29 8.48 7.51
N LYS A 217 -12.59 8.20 7.51
CA LYS A 217 -13.18 6.90 7.15
C LYS A 217 -12.94 6.55 5.69
N LEU A 218 -13.00 7.54 4.81
CA LEU A 218 -12.78 7.38 3.37
C LEU A 218 -11.40 7.84 2.92
N ASN A 219 -10.42 7.88 3.81
CA ASN A 219 -9.06 8.24 3.43
C ASN A 219 -8.44 7.13 2.55
N PRO A 220 -8.07 7.40 1.29
CA PRO A 220 -7.39 6.45 0.40
C PRO A 220 -5.90 6.26 0.77
N GLY A 221 -5.64 5.73 1.96
CA GLY A 221 -4.29 5.59 2.51
C GLY A 221 -3.42 4.62 1.73
N THR A 222 -3.97 3.49 1.28
CA THR A 222 -3.22 2.54 0.45
C THR A 222 -2.77 3.19 -0.86
N THR A 223 -3.65 3.94 -1.50
CA THR A 223 -3.35 4.68 -2.74
C THR A 223 -2.22 5.69 -2.53
N ALA A 224 -2.20 6.38 -1.39
CA ALA A 224 -1.11 7.29 -1.05
C ALA A 224 0.25 6.55 -0.95
N ASP A 225 0.29 5.40 -0.27
CA ASP A 225 1.50 4.56 -0.18
C ASP A 225 1.97 4.05 -1.56
N LEU A 226 1.03 3.65 -2.43
CA LEU A 226 1.33 3.23 -3.81
C LEU A 226 1.87 4.39 -4.66
N THR A 227 1.30 5.58 -4.48
CA THR A 227 1.78 6.80 -5.16
C THR A 227 3.19 7.11 -4.72
N ALA A 228 3.46 7.11 -3.41
CA ALA A 228 4.77 7.43 -2.88
C ALA A 228 5.85 6.40 -3.28
N SER A 229 5.52 5.12 -3.30
CA SER A 229 6.42 4.09 -3.82
C SER A 229 6.66 4.20 -5.33
N SER A 230 5.65 4.59 -6.11
CA SER A 230 5.80 4.90 -7.54
C SER A 230 6.73 6.08 -7.79
N THR A 231 6.63 7.12 -6.96
CA THR A 231 7.54 8.26 -6.97
C THR A 231 8.97 7.84 -6.67
N MET A 232 9.19 6.99 -5.66
CA MET A 232 10.53 6.46 -5.38
C MET A 232 11.10 5.68 -6.58
N ILE A 233 10.28 4.82 -7.21
CA ILE A 233 10.71 4.09 -8.41
C ILE A 233 11.13 5.06 -9.52
N ALA A 234 10.38 6.15 -9.73
CA ALA A 234 10.74 7.15 -10.74
C ALA A 234 12.04 7.89 -10.41
N ILE A 235 12.26 8.23 -9.14
CA ILE A 235 13.52 8.84 -8.69
C ILE A 235 14.70 7.88 -8.92
N LEU A 236 14.53 6.58 -8.60
CA LEU A 236 15.53 5.55 -8.85
C LEU A 236 15.78 5.32 -10.35
N ASP A 237 14.78 5.54 -11.20
CA ASP A 237 14.91 5.56 -12.67
C ASP A 237 15.59 6.83 -13.21
N GLY A 238 15.92 7.78 -12.32
CA GLY A 238 16.61 9.02 -12.69
C GLY A 238 15.69 10.20 -13.01
N LEU A 239 14.42 10.17 -12.59
CA LEU A 239 13.55 11.35 -12.65
C LEU A 239 14.17 12.50 -11.83
N LYS A 240 14.37 13.64 -12.50
CA LYS A 240 14.78 14.91 -11.90
C LYS A 240 13.68 15.91 -12.16
N TYR A 241 13.28 16.67 -11.14
CA TYR A 241 12.20 17.64 -11.19
C TYR A 241 12.50 18.89 -10.37
#